data_AF-A0A8X6RZH4-F1
#
_entry.id   AF-A0A8X6RZH4-F1
#
_cell.length_a   1.000
_cell.length_b   1.000
_cell.length_c   1.000
_cell.angle_alpha   90.00
_cell.angle_beta   90.00
_cell.angle_gamma   90.00
#
_symmetry.space_group_name_H-M   'P 1'
#
loop_
_entity.id
_entity.type
_entity.pdbx_description
1 polymer ?
#
loop_
_entity_poly.entity_id
_entity_poly.type
_entity_poly.pdbx_seq_one_letter_code
_entity_poly.pdbx_strand_id
1 'polypeptide(L)'
;MARRNHLHDFTRGRMIGKLEEGRTVTSVAAEFGINKSVISRAWKAFQTTGTAIRKIGGGRARRTTAGDDRYIILQAKRGRRQSASVIAHQLSTATG
;
A
#
# COMPACT_ATOMS: atom_id res chain seq x y z
N MET A 1 9.75 -18.99 1.17
CA MET A 1 8.51 -18.20 1.02
C MET A 1 7.96 -17.87 2.41
N ALA A 2 7.87 -16.61 2.80
CA ALA A 2 7.28 -16.25 4.10
C ALA A 2 5.75 -16.20 3.99
N ARG A 3 5.04 -17.12 4.65
CA ARG A 3 3.58 -16.99 4.85
C ARG A 3 3.33 -15.83 5.80
N ARG A 4 2.68 -14.77 5.30
CA ARG A 4 2.17 -13.69 6.16
C ARG A 4 0.80 -14.11 6.64
N ASN A 5 0.71 -14.59 7.89
CA ASN A 5 -0.59 -14.71 8.55
C ASN A 5 -1.15 -13.30 8.76
N HIS A 6 -2.32 -13.04 8.18
CA HIS A 6 -2.99 -11.75 8.25
C HIS A 6 -3.98 -11.74 9.39
N LEU A 7 -3.88 -10.73 10.26
CA LEU A 7 -4.89 -10.47 11.27
C LEU A 7 -6.16 -9.98 10.58
N HIS A 8 -7.30 -10.60 10.89
CA HIS A 8 -8.60 -10.21 10.36
C HIS A 8 -8.99 -8.81 10.86
N ASP A 9 -9.60 -7.99 10.01
CA ASP A 9 -9.92 -6.59 10.33
C ASP A 9 -10.90 -6.47 11.50
N PHE A 10 -11.80 -7.45 11.67
CA PHE A 10 -12.68 -7.50 12.84
C PHE A 10 -11.90 -7.65 14.16
N THR A 11 -10.94 -8.57 14.21
CA THR A 11 -10.09 -8.77 15.40
C THR A 11 -9.25 -7.53 15.67
N ARG A 12 -8.78 -6.87 14.59
CA ARG A 12 -8.05 -5.61 14.65
C ARG A 12 -8.89 -4.47 15.22
N GLY A 13 -10.15 -4.33 14.81
CA GLY A 13 -11.08 -3.36 15.37
C GLY A 13 -11.35 -3.59 16.86
N ARG A 14 -11.63 -4.84 17.24
CA ARG A 14 -11.93 -5.18 18.64
C ARG A 14 -10.75 -4.93 19.58
N MET A 15 -9.51 -5.23 19.17
CA MET A 15 -8.33 -4.94 19.99
C MET A 15 -8.03 -3.44 20.08
N ILE A 16 -8.33 -2.65 19.03
CA ILE A 16 -8.16 -1.18 19.06
C ILE A 16 -9.16 -0.55 20.01
N GLY A 17 -10.45 -0.94 19.95
CA GLY A 17 -11.47 -0.40 20.86
C GLY A 17 -11.10 -0.59 22.34
N LYS A 18 -10.51 -1.74 22.70
CA LYS A 18 -10.01 -1.95 24.08
C LYS A 18 -8.84 -1.03 24.45
N LEU A 19 -7.97 -0.71 23.51
CA LEU A 19 -6.89 0.24 23.76
C LEU A 19 -7.42 1.67 23.90
N GLU A 20 -8.48 2.03 23.16
CA GLU A 20 -9.18 3.30 23.34
C GLU A 20 -9.85 3.41 24.72
N GLU A 21 -10.37 2.30 25.26
CA GLU A 21 -10.87 2.19 26.66
C GLU A 21 -9.75 2.29 27.73
N GLY A 22 -8.49 2.50 27.34
CA GLY A 22 -7.36 2.66 28.25
C GLY A 22 -6.73 1.34 28.72
N ARG A 23 -7.08 0.19 28.12
CA ARG A 23 -6.45 -1.09 28.45
C ARG A 23 -5.00 -1.12 27.99
N THR A 24 -4.16 -1.85 28.72
CA THR A 24 -2.75 -1.99 28.36
C THR A 24 -2.56 -2.99 27.22
N VAL A 25 -1.54 -2.76 26.38
CA VAL A 25 -1.14 -3.67 25.29
C VAL A 25 -0.92 -5.09 25.79
N THR A 26 -0.37 -5.26 27.00
CA THR A 26 -0.14 -6.58 27.61
C THR A 26 -1.45 -7.30 27.93
N SER A 27 -2.45 -6.59 28.49
CA SER A 27 -3.77 -7.16 28.78
C SER A 27 -4.47 -7.61 27.49
N VAL A 28 -4.44 -6.77 26.46
CA VAL A 28 -5.04 -7.09 25.16
C VAL A 28 -4.30 -8.24 24.47
N ALA A 29 -2.97 -8.30 24.57
CA ALA A 29 -2.19 -9.40 24.02
C ALA A 29 -2.56 -10.76 24.65
N ALA A 30 -2.72 -10.79 25.97
CA ALA A 30 -3.12 -12.00 26.69
C ALA A 30 -4.54 -12.45 26.30
N GLU A 31 -5.49 -11.51 26.20
CA GLU A 31 -6.87 -11.83 25.85
C GLU A 31 -7.01 -12.42 24.44
N PHE A 32 -6.30 -11.85 23.46
CA PHE A 32 -6.44 -12.27 22.06
C PHE A 32 -5.43 -13.35 21.65
N GLY A 33 -4.48 -13.74 22.52
CA GLY A 33 -3.41 -14.67 22.18
C GLY A 33 -2.48 -14.16 21.07
N ILE A 34 -2.39 -12.83 20.90
CA ILE A 34 -1.62 -12.19 19.84
C ILE A 34 -0.34 -11.58 20.41
N ASN A 35 0.76 -11.68 19.67
CA ASN A 35 2.02 -11.06 20.07
C ASN A 35 1.88 -9.54 20.27
N LYS A 36 2.43 -9.02 21.38
CA LYS A 36 2.41 -7.59 21.76
C LYS A 36 2.87 -6.66 20.62
N SER A 37 3.83 -7.10 19.79
CA SER A 37 4.34 -6.32 18.65
C SER A 37 3.30 -6.10 17.55
N VAL A 38 2.35 -7.02 17.37
CA VAL A 38 1.26 -6.88 16.38
C VAL A 38 0.26 -5.85 16.88
N ILE A 39 -0.10 -5.91 18.16
CA ILE A 39 -1.02 -4.96 18.81
C ILE A 39 -0.42 -3.55 18.84
N SER A 40 0.84 -3.42 19.26
CA SER A 40 1.53 -2.12 19.30
C SER A 40 1.62 -1.47 17.92
N ARG A 41 1.96 -2.25 16.87
CA ARG A 41 1.99 -1.74 15.49
C ARG A 41 0.62 -1.31 14.99
N ALA A 42 -0.42 -2.08 15.31
CA ALA A 42 -1.78 -1.74 14.91
C ALA A 42 -2.31 -0.50 15.64
N TRP A 43 -1.99 -0.34 16.93
CA TRP A 43 -2.29 0.87 17.69
C TRP A 43 -1.63 2.10 17.08
N LYS A 44 -0.32 2.03 16.80
CA LYS A 44 0.41 3.13 16.17
C LYS A 44 -0.14 3.48 14.78
N ALA A 45 -0.50 2.46 14.00
CA ALA A 45 -1.13 2.65 12.70
C ALA A 45 -2.49 3.36 12.84
N PHE A 46 -3.32 2.93 13.78
CA PHE A 46 -4.62 3.54 14.09
C PHE A 46 -4.47 5.00 14.51
N GLN A 47 -3.53 5.32 15.39
CA GLN A 47 -3.25 6.71 15.78
C GLN A 47 -2.81 7.58 14.60
N THR A 48 -2.20 6.98 13.57
CA THR A 48 -1.76 7.71 12.38
C THR A 48 -2.89 7.88 11.35
N THR A 49 -3.73 6.86 11.15
CA THR A 49 -4.71 6.83 10.05
C THR A 49 -6.17 6.98 10.50
N GLY A 50 -6.46 6.94 11.80
CA GLY A 50 -7.80 6.93 12.37
C GLY A 50 -8.63 5.68 12.02
N THR A 51 -8.02 4.68 11.39
CA THR A 51 -8.73 3.53 10.81
C THR A 51 -8.18 2.22 11.35
N ALA A 52 -9.09 1.41 11.88
CA ALA A 52 -8.79 0.06 12.35
C ALA A 52 -8.70 -0.96 11.20
N ILE A 53 -8.83 -0.51 9.96
CA ILE A 53 -8.74 -1.36 8.78
C ILE A 53 -7.28 -1.45 8.35
N ARG A 54 -6.88 -2.60 7.84
CA ARG A 54 -5.58 -2.73 7.19
C ARG A 54 -5.47 -1.76 6.00
N LYS A 55 -4.39 -0.97 5.98
CA LYS A 55 -3.99 -0.25 4.76
C LYS A 55 -3.63 -1.26 3.67
N ILE A 56 -4.37 -1.23 2.55
CA ILE A 56 -3.94 -1.91 1.33
C ILE A 56 -2.68 -1.19 0.88
N GLY A 57 -1.57 -1.92 0.80
CA GLY A 57 -0.30 -1.34 0.37
C GLY A 57 -0.44 -0.77 -1.03
N GLY A 58 -0.01 0.48 -1.22
CA GLY A 58 0.22 0.99 -2.57
C GLY A 58 1.37 0.21 -3.23
N GLY A 59 1.28 0.03 -4.54
CA GLY A 59 2.41 -0.47 -5.32
C GLY A 59 3.56 0.52 -5.36
N ARG A 60 4.66 0.12 -6.00
CA ARG A 60 5.72 1.07 -6.37
C ARG A 60 5.12 2.20 -7.22
N ALA A 61 5.58 3.42 -6.99
CA ALA A 61 5.22 4.56 -7.83
C ALA A 61 5.43 4.26 -9.31
N ARG A 62 4.51 4.73 -10.17
CA ARG A 62 4.62 4.53 -11.61
C ARG A 62 5.88 5.22 -12.13
N ARG A 63 6.56 4.56 -13.07
CA ARG A 63 7.73 5.14 -13.74
C ARG A 63 7.31 6.20 -14.76
N THR A 64 6.16 6.03 -15.38
CA THR A 64 5.59 6.97 -16.35
C THR A 64 4.60 7.90 -15.66
N THR A 65 4.58 9.15 -16.12
CA THR A 65 3.57 10.14 -15.76
C THR A 65 2.36 10.03 -16.68
N ALA A 66 1.25 10.70 -16.34
CA ALA A 66 0.07 10.75 -17.21
C ALA A 66 0.36 11.44 -18.57
N GLY A 67 1.34 12.35 -18.62
CA GLY A 67 1.80 12.97 -19.86
C GLY A 67 2.57 11.99 -20.75
N ASP A 68 3.47 11.22 -20.14
CA ASP A 68 4.23 10.17 -20.83
C ASP A 68 3.30 9.11 -21.41
N ASP A 69 2.32 8.65 -20.63
CA ASP A 69 1.34 7.66 -21.07
C ASP A 69 0.54 8.19 -22.28
N ARG A 70 0.15 9.47 -22.26
CA ARG A 70 -0.54 10.11 -23.39
C ARG A 70 0.36 10.18 -24.63
N TYR A 71 1.63 10.55 -24.45
CA TYR A 71 2.61 10.58 -25.53
C TYR A 71 2.80 9.19 -26.16
N ILE A 72 3.01 8.16 -25.34
CA ILE A 72 3.19 6.78 -25.77
C ILE A 72 1.98 6.31 -26.59
N ILE A 73 0.75 6.57 -26.12
CA ILE A 73 -0.48 6.20 -26.83
C ILE A 73 -0.56 6.92 -28.18
N LEU A 74 -0.23 8.21 -28.24
CA LEU A 74 -0.26 8.97 -29.49
C LEU A 74 0.78 8.47 -30.50
N GLN A 75 2.01 8.20 -30.07
CA GLN A 75 3.05 7.66 -30.95
C GLN A 75 2.70 6.27 -31.46
N ALA A 76 2.18 5.39 -30.60
CA ALA A 76 1.73 4.06 -31.00
C ALA A 76 0.58 4.11 -32.03
N LYS A 77 -0.34 5.08 -31.90
CA LYS A 77 -1.42 5.29 -32.87
C LYS A 77 -0.92 5.84 -34.22
N ARG A 78 0.02 6.79 -34.20
CA ARG A 78 0.61 7.41 -35.41
C ARG A 78 1.50 6.43 -36.17
N GLY A 79 2.33 5.69 -35.44
CA GLY A 79 3.28 4.72 -35.97
C GLY A 79 2.92 3.29 -35.59
N ARG A 80 1.84 2.74 -36.16
CA ARG A 80 1.35 1.37 -35.81
C ARG A 80 2.39 0.25 -35.93
N ARG A 81 3.44 0.44 -36.74
CA ARG A 81 4.54 -0.52 -36.92
C ARG A 81 5.82 -0.15 -36.15
N GLN A 82 5.84 0.97 -35.43
CA GLN A 82 7.00 1.37 -34.63
C GLN A 82 7.15 0.47 -33.41
N SER A 83 8.39 0.19 -33.02
CA SER A 83 8.67 -0.60 -31.83
C SER A 83 8.49 0.24 -30.56
N ALA A 84 8.18 -0.44 -29.45
CA ALA A 84 8.12 0.20 -28.15
C ALA A 84 9.47 0.83 -27.73
N SER A 85 10.60 0.26 -28.16
CA SER A 85 11.94 0.81 -27.89
C SER A 85 12.15 2.18 -28.54
N VAL A 86 11.68 2.35 -29.79
CA VAL A 86 11.77 3.63 -30.50
C VAL A 86 10.91 4.68 -29.80
N ILE A 87 9.68 4.33 -29.41
CA ILE A 87 8.78 5.25 -28.69
C ILE A 87 9.38 5.64 -27.33
N ALA A 88 10.00 4.69 -26.62
CA ALA A 88 10.68 4.97 -25.36
C ALA A 88 11.89 5.90 -25.53
N HIS A 89 12.69 5.72 -26.59
CA HIS A 89 13.79 6.62 -26.91
C HIS A 89 13.28 8.04 -27.22
N GLN A 90 12.25 8.16 -28.05
CA GLN A 90 11.65 9.45 -28.39
C GLN A 90 11.09 10.17 -27.15
N LEU A 91 10.45 9.43 -26.24
CA LEU A 91 9.98 9.97 -24.96
C LEU A 91 11.17 10.51 -24.14
N SER A 92 12.27 9.74 -24.05
CA SER A 92 13.47 10.18 -23.33
C SER A 92 14.11 11.42 -23.94
N THR A 93 14.06 11.59 -25.27
CA THR A 93 14.60 12.79 -25.94
C THR A 93 13.68 14.00 -25.85
N ALA A 94 12.36 13.78 -25.76
CA ALA A 94 11.38 14.86 -25.68
C ALA A 94 11.23 15.43 -24.26
N THR A 95 11.62 14.66 -23.25
CA THR A 95 11.57 15.02 -21.81
C THR A 95 12.97 15.31 -21.24
N GLY A 96 14.00 15.31 -22.08
CA GLY A 96 15.38 15.69 -21.74
C GLY A 96 15.57 17.19 -21.63
#